data_AF-A0A0F9ENJ4-F1
#
_entry.id   AF-A0A0F9ENJ4-F1
#
_cell.length_a   1.000
_cell.length_b   1.000
_cell.length_c   1.000
_cell.angle_alpha   90.00
_cell.angle_beta   90.00
_cell.angle_gamma   90.00
#
_symmetry.space_group_name_H-M   'P 1'
#
loop_
_entity.id
_entity.type
_entity.pdbx_description
1 polymer ?
#
loop_
_entity_poly.entity_id
_entity_poly.type
_entity_poly.pdbx_seq_one_letter_code
_entity_poly.pdbx_strand_id
1 'polypeptide(L)' 'MRFELRIELGNDDMQTGVDISVALEQVARQIEDLGLLSRGGEYGKIQDINGNSVGGWEVTK' A
#
# COMPACT_ATOMS: atom_id res chain seq x y z
N MET A 1 8.57 -11.79 -11.16
CA MET A 1 8.23 -10.55 -10.44
C MET A 1 6.73 -10.51 -10.23
N ARG A 2 6.30 -10.56 -8.97
CA ARG A 2 4.91 -10.50 -8.55
C ARG A 2 4.78 -9.36 -7.55
N PHE A 3 3.81 -8.48 -7.78
CA PHE A 3 3.40 -7.47 -6.82
C PHE A 3 2.16 -7.98 -6.10
N GLU A 4 2.19 -7.96 -4.78
CA GLU A 4 1.04 -8.32 -3.95
C GLU A 4 0.66 -7.14 -3.05
N LEU A 5 -0.62 -6.77 -3.09
CA LEU A 5 -1.22 -5.71 -2.29
C LEU A 5 -2.28 -6.32 -1.39
N ARG A 6 -2.18 -6.07 -0.09
CA ARG A 6 -3.17 -6.48 0.90
C ARG A 6 -3.70 -5.25 1.62
N ILE A 7 -5.01 -5.07 1.55
CA ILE A 7 -5.74 -4.00 2.24
C ILE A 7 -6.80 -4.68 3.10
N GLU A 8 -6.84 -4.34 4.38
CA GLU A 8 -7.88 -4.80 5.30
C GLU A 8 -9.00 -3.76 5.34
N LEU A 9 -10.24 -4.22 5.11
CA LEU A 9 -11.44 -3.38 5.04
C LEU A 9 -12.35 -3.62 6.25
N GLY A 10 -13.21 -2.65 6.55
CA GLY A 10 -14.18 -2.75 7.64
C GLY A 10 -13.61 -2.48 9.03
N ASN A 11 -12.37 -1.97 9.10
CA ASN A 11 -11.85 -1.29 10.28
C ASN A 11 -12.26 0.20 10.26
N ASP A 12 -12.03 0.89 11.37
CA ASP A 12 -12.43 2.29 11.54
C ASP A 12 -11.80 3.22 10.49
N ASP A 13 -10.66 2.82 9.93
CA ASP A 13 -9.84 3.62 9.01
C ASP A 13 -10.09 3.31 7.51
N MET A 14 -10.85 2.25 7.20
CA MET A 14 -11.11 1.76 5.83
C MET A 14 -12.59 1.40 5.63
N GLN A 15 -13.45 2.42 5.65
CA GLN A 15 -14.90 2.28 5.63
C GLN A 15 -15.54 2.58 4.28
N THR A 16 -14.92 3.44 3.48
CA THR A 16 -15.50 3.98 2.26
C THR A 16 -14.63 3.70 1.04
N GLY A 17 -15.22 3.83 -0.16
CA GLY A 17 -14.46 3.78 -1.41
C GLY A 17 -13.40 4.88 -1.53
N VAL A 18 -13.58 6.01 -0.84
CA VAL A 18 -12.61 7.10 -0.80
C VAL A 18 -11.36 6.67 -0.04
N ASP A 19 -11.50 6.00 1.09
CA ASP A 19 -10.37 5.52 1.91
C ASP A 19 -9.50 4.55 1.10
N ILE A 20 -10.14 3.67 0.34
CA ILE A 20 -9.46 2.76 -0.59
C ILE A 20 -8.68 3.54 -1.66
N SER A 21 -9.28 4.58 -2.24
CA SER A 21 -8.60 5.39 -3.26
C SER A 21 -7.36 6.10 -2.72
N VAL A 22 -7.44 6.63 -1.49
CA VAL A 22 -6.31 7.28 -0.81
C VAL A 22 -5.20 6.27 -0.51
N ALA A 23 -5.56 5.10 0.00
CA ALA A 23 -4.62 4.00 0.26
C ALA A 23 -3.87 3.60 -1.03
N LEU A 24 -4.58 3.47 -2.15
CA LEU A 24 -3.97 3.12 -3.44
C LEU A 24 -3.07 4.24 -3.99
N GLU A 25 -3.44 5.51 -3.80
CA GLU A 25 -2.59 6.63 -4.21
C GLU A 25 -1.27 6.66 -3.43
N GLN A 26 -1.31 6.37 -2.12
CA GLN A 26 -0.09 6.26 -1.31
C GLN A 26 0.81 5.13 -1.80
N VAL A 27 0.24 3.96 -2.12
CA VAL A 27 0.99 2.83 -2.67
C VAL A 27 1.67 3.21 -3.98
N ALA A 28 0.95 3.88 -4.88
CA ALA A 28 1.50 4.34 -6.15
C ALA A 28 2.70 5.28 -5.95
N ARG A 29 2.60 6.25 -5.05
CA ARG A 29 3.70 7.18 -4.72
C ARG A 29 4.91 6.44 -4.12
N GLN A 30 4.68 5.52 -3.19
CA GLN A 30 5.76 4.72 -2.60
C GLN A 30 6.51 3.89 -3.67
N ILE A 31 5.80 3.34 -4.65
CA ILE A 31 6.39 2.59 -5.75
C ILE A 31 7.15 3.51 -6.72
N GLU A 32 6.60 4.70 -7.03
CA GLU A 32 7.29 5.69 -7.86
C GLU A 32 8.59 6.16 -7.20
N ASP A 33 8.58 6.43 -5.89
CA ASP A 33 9.75 6.86 -5.12
C ASP A 33 10.86 5.78 -5.08
N LEU A 34 10.49 4.50 -5.13
CA LEU A 34 11.45 3.38 -5.20
C LEU A 34 12.13 3.25 -6.57
N GLY A 35 11.54 3.86 -7.61
CA GLY A 35 12.02 3.78 -8.99
C GLY A 35 11.78 2.43 -9.67
N LEU A 36 11.82 2.43 -11.00
CA LEU A 36 11.51 1.30 -11.90
C LEU A 36 12.40 0.04 -11.75
N LEU A 37 13.30 0.00 -10.77
CA LEU A 37 14.28 -1.06 -10.55
C LEU A 37 14.06 -1.78 -9.21
N SER A 38 12.82 -2.16 -8.89
CA SER A 38 12.60 -3.12 -7.79
C SER A 38 13.30 -4.44 -8.12
N ARG A 39 14.30 -4.81 -7.31
CA ARG A 39 15.14 -6.00 -7.48
C ARG A 39 14.51 -7.24 -6.84
N GLY A 40 13.33 -7.09 -6.24
CA GLY A 40 12.64 -8.08 -5.43
C GLY A 40 13.07 -7.96 -3.97
N GLY A 41 12.12 -8.06 -3.05
CA GLY A 41 12.31 -7.89 -1.61
C GLY A 41 11.86 -6.53 -1.07
N GLU A 42 11.39 -5.63 -1.93
CA GLU A 42 10.79 -4.36 -1.51
C GLU A 42 9.41 -4.58 -0.89
N TYR A 43 9.11 -3.84 0.17
CA TYR A 43 7.80 -3.84 0.81
C TYR A 43 7.49 -2.45 1.38
N GLY A 44 6.21 -2.16 1.53
CA GLY A 44 5.72 -0.91 2.12
C GLY A 44 4.47 -1.14 2.96
N LYS A 45 4.25 -0.22 3.90
CA LYS A 45 3.05 -0.18 4.73
C LYS A 45 2.12 0.90 4.21
N ILE A 46 0.83 0.61 4.31
CA ILE A 46 -0.22 1.58 4.02
C ILE A 46 -0.72 2.08 5.37
N GLN A 47 -0.70 3.39 5.54
CA GLN A 47 -1.15 4.03 6.76
C GLN A 47 -2.32 4.95 6.48
N ASP A 48 -3.28 4.97 7.39
CA ASP A 48 -4.35 5.95 7.37
C ASP A 48 -3.84 7.35 7.76
N ILE A 49 -4.76 8.32 7.84
CA ILE A 49 -4.43 9.69 8.24
C ILE A 49 -3.98 9.80 9.71
N ASN A 50 -4.33 8.82 10.55
CA ASN A 50 -3.94 8.78 11.96
C ASN A 50 -2.62 8.02 12.20
N GLY A 51 -2.03 7.42 11.15
CA GLY A 51 -0.80 6.63 11.21
C GLY A 51 -1.00 5.14 11.52
N ASN A 52 -2.24 4.67 11.62
CA ASN A 52 -2.59 3.27 11.80
C ASN A 52 -2.29 2.47 10.53
N SER A 53 -1.73 1.27 10.69
CA SER A 53 -1.45 0.39 9.55
C SER A 53 -2.74 -0.28 9.08
N VAL A 54 -3.14 -0.01 7.84
CA VAL A 54 -4.36 -0.57 7.21
C VAL A 54 -4.06 -1.60 6.12
N GLY A 55 -2.77 -1.83 5.86
CA GLY A 55 -2.33 -2.82 4.89
C GLY A 55 -0.86 -2.70 4.57
N GLY A 56 -0.47 -3.40 3.50
CA GLY A 56 0.89 -3.37 2.99
C GLY A 56 0.99 -3.97 1.60
N TRP A 57 2.14 -3.76 0.99
CA TRP A 57 2.47 -4.33 -0.30
C TRP A 57 3.89 -4.91 -0.27
N GLU A 58 4.13 -5.89 -1.14
CA GLU A 58 5.47 -6.48 -1.34
C GLU A 58 5.72 -6.82 -2.80
N VAL A 59 6.99 -6.78 -3.20
CA VAL A 59 7.48 -7.25 -4.50
C VAL A 59 8.30 -8.51 -4.29
N THR A 60 7.79 -9.64 -4.80
CA THR A 60 8.49 -10.93 -4.77
C THR A 60 9.07 -11.27 -6.15
N LYS A 61 10.19 -11.98 -6.15
CA LYS A 61 10.92 -12.32 -7.38
C LYS A 61 10.25 -13.48 -8.11
#